data_AF-A0A4Z0R3N0-F1
#
_entry.id   AF-A0A4Z0R3N0-F1
#
_cell.length_a   1.000
_cell.length_b   1.000
_cell.length_c   1.000
_cell.angle_alpha   90.00
_cell.angle_beta   90.00
_cell.angle_gamma   90.00
#
_symmetry.space_group_name_H-M   'P 1'
#
loop_
_entity.id
_entity.type
_entity.pdbx_description
1 polymer ?
#
loop_
_entity_poly.entity_id
_entity_poly.type
_entity_poly.pdbx_seq_one_letter_code
_entity_poly.pdbx_strand_id
1 'polypeptide(L)'
;MELSNNRAENAIRPFVVGRRGWLFSDTTKGAKASAVIYSIVETAKANKLNVYMYLVHILSKIPGADIKSDPSLINDFMPWSEKLPNYCLNTRQ
;
A
#
# COMPACT_ATOMS: atom_id res chain seq x y z
N MET A 1 1.27 31.31 6.22
CA MET A 1 1.69 29.90 6.34
C MET A 1 1.40 29.26 5.00
N GLU A 2 2.38 29.26 4.10
CA GLU A 2 2.16 28.72 2.75
C GLU A 2 2.08 27.20 2.82
N LEU A 3 0.99 26.65 2.29
CA LEU A 3 0.78 25.21 2.19
C LEU A 3 1.77 24.65 1.16
N SER A 4 2.97 24.27 1.62
CA SER A 4 3.97 23.68 0.74
C SER A 4 3.49 22.31 0.23
N ASN A 5 3.38 22.14 -1.09
CA ASN A 5 2.97 20.87 -1.70
C ASN A 5 4.12 19.85 -1.83
N ASN A 6 5.34 20.23 -1.41
CA ASN A 6 6.58 19.48 -1.65
C ASN A 6 6.50 18.01 -1.20
N ARG A 7 5.76 17.73 -0.11
CA ARG A 7 5.53 16.36 0.36
C ARG A 7 4.65 15.56 -0.60
N ALA A 8 3.60 16.18 -1.14
CA ALA A 8 2.73 15.55 -2.13
C ALA A 8 3.46 15.34 -3.46
N GLU A 9 4.27 16.32 -3.89
CA GLU A 9 5.09 16.21 -5.10
C GLU A 9 6.14 15.08 -4.99
N ASN A 10 6.82 14.96 -3.84
CA ASN A 10 7.77 13.88 -3.61
C ASN A 10 7.10 12.50 -3.55
N ALA A 11 5.88 12.40 -3.01
CA ALA A 11 5.14 11.14 -2.99
C ALA A 11 4.67 10.70 -4.39
N ILE A 12 4.32 11.65 -5.28
CA ILE A 12 3.85 11.33 -6.64
C ILE A 12 4.99 11.17 -7.65
N ARG A 13 6.16 11.78 -7.43
CA ARG A 13 7.33 11.71 -8.33
C ARG A 13 7.69 10.29 -8.80
N PRO A 14 7.79 9.27 -7.92
CA PRO A 14 8.11 7.90 -8.33
C PRO A 14 7.09 7.30 -9.30
N PHE A 15 5.80 7.64 -9.13
CA PHE A 15 4.72 7.21 -10.01
C PHE A 15 4.83 7.86 -11.39
N VAL A 16 5.07 9.17 -11.46
CA VAL A 16 5.19 9.91 -12.72
C VAL A 16 6.41 9.44 -13.52
N VAL A 17 7.53 9.19 -12.85
CA VAL A 17 8.77 8.69 -13.49
C VAL A 17 8.62 7.22 -13.94
N GLY A 18 7.99 6.37 -13.13
CA GLY A 18 7.78 4.95 -13.42
C GLY A 18 6.75 4.65 -14.52
N ARG A 19 5.82 5.59 -14.77
CA ARG A 19 4.76 5.46 -15.80
C ARG A 19 5.28 5.06 -17.18
N ARG A 20 6.45 5.59 -17.60
CA ARG A 20 7.06 5.24 -18.89
C ARG A 20 7.50 3.78 -18.99
N GLY A 21 7.70 3.09 -17.86
CA GLY A 21 8.09 1.68 -17.81
C GLY A 21 6.94 0.73 -17.46
N TRP A 22 5.77 1.22 -17.05
CA TRP A 22 4.64 0.38 -16.67
C TRP A 22 3.66 0.24 -17.83
N LEU A 23 3.85 -0.83 -18.61
CA LEU A 23 3.01 -1.25 -19.74
C LEU A 23 1.50 -1.33 -19.43
N PHE A 24 1.11 -1.35 -18.15
CA PHE A 24 -0.28 -1.46 -17.70
C PHE A 24 -0.96 -0.12 -17.38
N SER A 25 -0.26 1.02 -17.44
CA SER A 25 -0.85 2.34 -17.12
C SER A 25 -1.54 3.04 -18.31
N ASP A 26 -1.69 2.35 -19.45
CA ASP A 26 -2.27 2.91 -20.67
C ASP A 26 -3.81 3.00 -20.63
N THR A 27 -4.46 2.19 -19.79
CA THR A 27 -5.92 2.22 -19.60
C THR A 27 -6.31 2.91 -18.30
N THR A 28 -7.50 3.51 -18.26
CA THR A 28 -8.06 4.14 -17.04
C THR A 28 -8.15 3.13 -15.87
N LYS A 29 -8.50 1.87 -16.17
CA LYS A 29 -8.54 0.77 -15.20
C LYS A 29 -7.14 0.48 -14.65
N GLY A 30 -6.13 0.39 -15.51
CA GLY A 30 -4.75 0.14 -15.11
C GLY A 30 -4.13 1.29 -14.31
N ALA A 31 -4.45 2.54 -14.67
CA ALA A 31 -4.06 3.72 -13.89
C ALA A 31 -4.70 3.68 -12.49
N LYS A 32 -5.99 3.32 -12.37
CA LYS A 32 -6.68 3.19 -11.08
C LYS A 32 -6.07 2.08 -10.23
N ALA A 33 -5.80 0.91 -10.80
CA ALA A 33 -5.16 -0.20 -10.09
C ALA A 33 -3.77 0.20 -9.57
N SER A 34 -2.97 0.86 -10.43
CA SER A 34 -1.63 1.34 -10.07
C SER A 34 -1.67 2.36 -8.91
N ALA A 35 -2.63 3.30 -8.95
CA ALA A 35 -2.84 4.25 -7.88
C ALA A 35 -3.21 3.58 -6.54
N VAL A 36 -4.07 2.56 -6.57
CA VAL A 36 -4.44 1.80 -5.36
C VAL A 36 -3.23 1.10 -4.76
N ILE A 37 -2.44 0.39 -5.57
CA ILE A 37 -1.23 -0.29 -5.09
C ILE A 37 -0.23 0.71 -4.49
N TYR A 38 -0.03 1.86 -5.15
CA TYR A 38 0.83 2.91 -4.62
C TYR A 38 0.36 3.44 -3.28
N SER A 39 -0.94 3.71 -3.14
CA SER A 39 -1.51 4.16 -1.86
C SER A 39 -1.26 3.15 -0.73
N ILE A 40 -1.38 1.84 -1.01
CA ILE A 40 -1.08 0.78 -0.03
C ILE A 40 0.41 0.81 0.34
N VAL A 41 1.30 0.89 -0.65
CA VAL A 41 2.75 0.93 -0.45
C VAL A 41 3.17 2.13 0.39
N GLU A 42 2.70 3.32 0.06
CA GLU A 42 3.03 4.55 0.78
C GLU A 42 2.47 4.52 2.21
N THR A 43 1.27 3.97 2.40
CA THR A 43 0.70 3.77 3.74
C THR A 43 1.53 2.76 4.57
N ALA A 44 1.98 1.66 3.97
CA ALA A 44 2.83 0.68 4.64
C ALA A 44 4.19 1.28 5.06
N LYS A 45 4.80 2.09 4.18
CA LYS A 45 6.03 2.84 4.51
C LYS A 45 5.80 3.81 5.67
N ALA A 46 4.70 4.56 5.64
CA ALA A 46 4.35 5.50 6.70
C ALA A 46 4.15 4.81 8.06
N ASN A 47 3.70 3.55 8.07
CA ASN A 47 3.58 2.71 9.26
C ASN A 47 4.84 1.89 9.59
N LYS A 48 5.98 2.19 8.95
CA LYS A 48 7.27 1.51 9.18
C LYS A 48 7.24 -0.01 8.95
N LEU A 49 6.39 -0.47 8.03
CA LEU A 49 6.32 -1.89 7.67
C LEU A 49 7.34 -2.24 6.58
N ASN A 50 7.74 -3.52 6.55
CA ASN A 50 8.37 -4.09 5.37
C ASN A 50 7.31 -4.24 4.27
N VAL A 51 7.36 -3.32 3.30
CA VAL A 51 6.37 -3.22 2.20
C VAL A 51 6.20 -4.55 1.47
N TYR A 52 7.29 -5.25 1.15
CA TYR A 52 7.22 -6.49 0.41
C TYR A 52 6.49 -7.58 1.20
N MET A 53 6.91 -7.79 2.45
CA MET A 53 6.31 -8.81 3.32
C MET A 53 4.85 -8.49 3.65
N TYR A 54 4.52 -7.21 3.84
CA TYR A 54 3.16 -6.76 4.04
C TYR A 54 2.26 -7.03 2.82
N LEU A 55 2.72 -6.70 1.61
CA LEU A 55 1.98 -7.00 0.38
C LEU A 55 1.76 -8.51 0.20
N VAL A 56 2.78 -9.33 0.43
CA VAL A 56 2.66 -10.79 0.38
C VAL A 56 1.62 -11.27 1.40
N HIS A 57 1.66 -10.76 2.62
CA HIS A 57 0.72 -11.12 3.67
C HIS A 57 -0.73 -10.83 3.28
N ILE A 58 -1.03 -9.59 2.91
CA ILE A 58 -2.41 -9.19 2.60
C ILE A 58 -2.93 -9.89 1.35
N LEU A 59 -2.13 -9.99 0.28
CA LEU A 59 -2.57 -10.63 -0.96
C LEU A 59 -2.77 -12.14 -0.82
N SER A 60 -2.07 -12.77 0.12
CA SER A 60 -2.22 -14.22 0.38
C SER A 60 -3.34 -14.54 1.36
N LYS A 61 -3.63 -13.65 2.33
CA LYS A 61 -4.56 -13.94 3.44
C LYS A 61 -5.95 -13.33 3.25
N ILE A 62 -6.05 -12.14 2.65
CA ILE A 62 -7.34 -11.47 2.43
C ILE A 62 -8.31 -12.31 1.59
N PRO A 63 -7.90 -12.98 0.48
CA PRO A 63 -8.85 -13.77 -0.32
C PRO A 63 -9.49 -14.94 0.45
N GLY A 64 -8.82 -15.43 1.49
CA GLY A 64 -9.33 -16.49 2.36
C GLY A 64 -10.03 -16.00 3.63
N ALA A 65 -10.03 -14.69 3.89
CA ALA A 65 -10.74 -14.10 5.02
C ALA A 65 -12.20 -13.84 4.65
N ASP A 66 -13.13 -14.18 5.55
CA ASP A 66 -14.57 -13.97 5.32
C ASP A 66 -14.99 -12.52 5.60
N ILE A 67 -14.33 -11.58 4.90
CA ILE A 67 -14.55 -10.14 5.03
C ILE A 67 -15.96 -9.76 4.55
N LYS A 68 -16.60 -10.62 3.73
CA LYS A 68 -17.97 -10.38 3.26
C LYS A 68 -18.99 -10.56 4.38
N SER A 69 -18.83 -11.59 5.21
CA SER A 69 -19.72 -11.84 6.34
C SER A 69 -19.35 -10.97 7.56
N ASP A 70 -18.05 -10.76 7.80
CA ASP A 70 -17.57 -9.90 8.88
C ASP A 70 -16.58 -8.84 8.35
N PRO A 71 -17.07 -7.63 8.04
CA PRO A 71 -16.23 -6.53 7.59
C PRO A 71 -15.17 -6.09 8.60
N SER A 72 -15.33 -6.41 9.89
CA SER A 72 -14.39 -5.98 10.93
C SER A 72 -13.03 -6.68 10.81
N LEU A 73 -12.99 -7.86 10.16
CA LEU A 73 -11.76 -8.62 9.89
C LEU A 73 -10.75 -7.85 9.04
N ILE A 74 -11.21 -6.86 8.25
CA ILE A 74 -10.29 -6.03 7.45
C ILE A 74 -9.32 -5.23 8.35
N ASN A 75 -9.74 -4.89 9.57
CA ASN A 75 -8.92 -4.13 10.52
C ASN A 75 -7.67 -4.91 10.95
N ASP A 76 -7.72 -6.24 10.90
CA ASP A 76 -6.59 -7.11 11.23
C ASP A 76 -5.49 -7.06 10.16
N PHE A 77 -5.83 -6.64 8.94
CA PHE A 77 -4.90 -6.50 7.81
C PHE A 77 -4.44 -5.05 7.59
N MET A 78 -4.99 -4.09 8.32
CA MET A 78 -4.60 -2.68 8.19
C MET A 78 -3.14 -2.46 8.62
N PRO A 79 -2.44 -1.47 8.03
CA PRO A 79 -1.02 -1.28 8.27
C PRO A 79 -0.69 -0.78 9.68
N TRP A 80 -1.67 -0.31 10.44
CA TRP A 80 -1.57 0.05 11.86
C TRP A 80 -2.12 -1.04 12.81
N SER A 81 -2.43 -2.23 12.29
CA SER A 81 -3.00 -3.31 13.10
C SER A 81 -1.97 -3.98 13.99
N GLU A 82 -2.29 -4.14 15.27
CA GLU A 82 -1.46 -4.85 16.25
C GLU A 82 -1.36 -6.35 15.97
N LYS A 83 -2.28 -6.90 15.17
CA LYS A 83 -2.31 -8.32 14.80
C LYS A 83 -1.38 -8.67 13.63
N LEU A 84 -0.68 -7.68 13.07
CA LEU A 84 0.26 -7.94 11.99
C LEU A 84 1.43 -8.82 12.49
N PRO A 85 1.83 -9.81 11.69
CA PRO A 85 2.90 -10.71 12.08
C PRO A 85 4.26 -10.01 12.07
N ASN A 86 5.18 -10.48 12.91
CA ASN A 86 6.51 -9.88 13.09
C ASN A 86 7.33 -9.75 11.79
N TYR A 87 7.11 -10.64 10.82
CA TYR A 87 7.81 -10.57 9.53
C TYR A 87 7.33 -9.41 8.63
N CYS A 88 6.16 -8.81 8.91
CA CYS A 88 5.70 -7.60 8.25
C CYS A 88 6.34 -6.34 8.86
N LEU A 89 6.88 -6.43 10.06
CA LEU A 89 7.55 -5.32 10.73
C LEU A 89 8.97 -5.17 10.16
N ASN A 90 9.42 -3.93 10.00
CA ASN A 90 10.76 -3.67 9.50
C ASN A 90 11.78 -4.01 10.60
N THR A 91 12.51 -5.12 10.45
CA THR A 91 13.41 -5.69 11.47
C THR A 91 14.74 -4.91 11.63
N ARG A 92 14.75 -3.64 11.22
CA ARG A 92 15.90 -2.73 11.33
C ARG A 92 15.41 -1.34 11.73
N GLN A 93 15.37 -1.09 13.03
CA GLN A 93 15.71 0.21 13.61
C GLN A 93 16.65 -0.05 14.79
#